data_AF-A0A3B9VYL2-F1
#
_entry.id   AF-A0A3B9VYL2-F1
#
_cell.length_a   1.000
_cell.length_b   1.000
_cell.length_c   1.000
_cell.angle_alpha   90.00
_cell.angle_beta   90.00
_cell.angle_gamma   90.00
#
_symmetry.space_group_name_H-M   'P 1'
#
loop_
_entity.id
_entity.type
_entity.pdbx_description
1 polymer ?
#
loop_
_entity_poly.entity_id
_entity_poly.type
_entity_poly.pdbx_seq_one_letter_code
_entity_poly.pdbx_strand_id
1 'polypeptide(L)' 'ADALDHWHETGRRAPRPTGHVRHHTPEPVPPIQRLWAVPISRLVVDPDGRPRRLRGTTQF' A
#
# COMPACT_ATOMS: atom_id res chain seq x y z
N ALA A 1 1.11 14.78 -10.06
CA ALA A 1 -0.14 14.05 -9.75
C ALA A 1 -1.25 15.01 -9.31
N ASP A 2 -0.88 16.13 -8.68
CA ASP A 2 -1.78 17.11 -8.05
C ASP A 2 -2.90 17.63 -8.95
N ALA A 3 -2.58 17.96 -10.21
CA ALA A 3 -3.59 18.47 -11.15
C ALA A 3 -4.71 17.45 -11.41
N LEU A 4 -4.38 16.17 -11.55
CA LEU A 4 -5.36 15.11 -11.78
C LEU A 4 -6.16 14.80 -10.50
N ASP A 5 -5.50 14.82 -9.34
CA ASP A 5 -6.18 14.65 -8.04
C ASP A 5 -7.16 15.78 -7.77
N HIS A 6 -6.75 17.04 -7.97
CA HIS A 6 -7.62 18.21 -7.84
C HIS A 6 -8.82 18.18 -8.81
N TRP A 7 -8.60 17.73 -10.06
CA TRP A 7 -9.68 17.54 -11.03
C TRP A 7 -10.70 16.49 -10.55
N HIS A 8 -10.25 15.41 -9.92
CA HIS A 8 -11.13 14.41 -9.31
C HIS A 8 -11.89 14.97 -8.09
N GLU A 9 -11.22 15.69 -7.20
CA GLU A 9 -11.77 16.30 -5.99
C GLU A 9 -12.83 17.37 -6.29
N THR A 10 -12.62 18.17 -7.35
CA THR A 10 -13.55 19.23 -7.78
C THR A 10 -14.73 18.72 -8.62
N GLY A 11 -14.90 17.40 -8.73
CA GLY A 11 -16.01 16.79 -9.44
C GLY A 11 -15.88 16.84 -10.96
N ARG A 12 -14.66 16.90 -11.49
CA ARG A 12 -14.35 16.72 -12.92
C ARG A 12 -14.92 17.80 -13.84
N ARG A 13 -15.01 19.04 -13.37
CA ARG A 13 -15.71 20.17 -14.03
C ARG A 13 -14.90 20.89 -15.12
N ALA A 14 -13.66 20.50 -15.36
CA ALA A 14 -12.77 21.10 -16.36
C ALA A 14 -12.22 20.03 -17.33
N PRO A 15 -11.55 20.40 -18.43
CA PRO A 15 -10.85 19.43 -19.28
C PRO A 15 -9.88 18.57 -18.46
N ARG A 16 -9.90 17.26 -18.72
CA ARG A 16 -9.12 16.30 -17.95
C ARG A 16 -7.61 16.54 -18.14
N PRO A 17 -6.81 16.69 -17.06
CA PRO A 17 -5.36 16.80 -17.14
C PRO A 17 -4.72 15.58 -17.81
N THR A 18 -3.64 15.79 -18.55
CA THR A 18 -2.87 14.71 -19.18
C THR A 18 -2.17 13.83 -18.13
N GLY A 19 -2.11 12.52 -18.39
CA GLY A 19 -1.47 11.55 -17.50
C GLY A 19 -2.45 10.79 -16.62
N HIS A 20 -1.92 9.80 -15.90
CA HIS A 20 -2.71 8.85 -15.09
C HIS A 20 -2.20 8.74 -13.65
N VAL A 21 -1.08 9.39 -13.31
CA VAL A 21 -0.46 9.30 -11.99
C VAL A 21 -1.28 10.09 -10.97
N ARG A 22 -1.66 9.43 -9.88
CA ARG A 22 -2.42 9.96 -8.75
C ARG A 22 -1.69 9.63 -7.44
N HIS A 23 -1.88 10.45 -6.42
CA HIS A 23 -1.39 10.12 -5.10
C HIS A 23 -2.13 8.90 -4.55
N HIS A 24 -1.36 7.87 -4.17
CA HIS A 24 -1.91 6.74 -3.44
C HIS A 24 -1.99 7.11 -1.96
N THR A 25 -3.21 7.32 -1.46
CA THR A 25 -3.47 7.48 -0.03
C THR A 25 -3.85 6.11 0.53
N PRO A 26 -2.96 5.43 1.26
CA PRO A 26 -3.30 4.16 1.88
C PRO A 26 -4.37 4.39 2.95
N GLU A 27 -5.41 3.57 2.95
CA GLU A 27 -6.42 3.59 4.00
C GLU A 27 -5.78 3.09 5.31
N PRO A 28 -5.89 3.82 6.44
CA PRO A 28 -5.36 3.36 7.71
C PRO A 28 -6.05 2.06 8.14
N VAL A 29 -5.24 1.06 8.47
CA VAL A 29 -5.75 -0.22 8.98
C VAL A 29 -6.31 0.00 10.41
N PRO A 30 -7.58 -0.36 10.68
CA PRO A 30 -8.17 -0.28 12.01
C PRO A 30 -7.30 -0.98 13.07
N PRO A 31 -7.20 -0.45 14.31
CA PRO A 31 -6.31 -1.01 15.34
C PRO A 31 -6.52 -2.50 15.62
N ILE A 32 -7.78 -2.95 15.61
CA ILE A 32 -8.13 -4.35 15.84
C ILE A 32 -7.68 -5.27 14.70
N GLN A 33 -7.72 -4.78 13.45
CA GLN A 33 -7.21 -5.52 12.29
C GLN A 33 -5.69 -5.58 12.33
N ARG A 34 -5.04 -4.48 12.73
CA ARG A 34 -3.59 -4.41 12.88
C ARG A 34 -3.04 -5.42 13.90
N LEU A 35 -3.80 -5.70 14.97
CA LEU A 35 -3.41 -6.66 16.00
C LEU A 35 -3.21 -8.08 15.45
N TRP A 36 -4.03 -8.50 14.48
CA TRP A 36 -3.93 -9.83 13.85
C TRP A 36 -3.13 -9.80 12.53
N ALA A 37 -3.16 -8.70 11.79
CA ALA A 37 -2.43 -8.56 10.54
C ALA A 37 -0.92 -8.69 10.73
N VAL A 38 -0.35 -8.09 11.78
CA VAL A 38 1.09 -8.16 12.06
C VAL A 38 1.57 -9.60 12.31
N PRO A 39 0.97 -10.40 13.23
CA PRO A 39 1.42 -11.76 13.45
C PRO A 39 1.18 -12.66 12.23
N ILE A 40 0.05 -12.52 11.51
CA ILE A 40 -0.22 -13.30 10.30
C ILE A 40 0.80 -13.02 9.21
N SER A 41 1.10 -11.75 8.93
CA SER A 41 2.09 -11.38 7.92
C SER A 41 3.47 -11.94 8.25
N ARG A 42 3.88 -11.99 9.51
CA ARG A 42 5.19 -12.55 9.90
C ARG A 42 5.26 -14.07 9.80
N LEU A 43 4.15 -14.77 10.04
CA LEU A 43 4.12 -16.24 10.18
C LEU A 43 3.73 -16.96 8.89
N VAL A 44 2.87 -16.34 8.08
CA VAL A 44 2.24 -16.95 6.90
C VAL A 44 2.82 -16.37 5.62
N VAL A 45 2.99 -15.05 5.57
CA VAL A 45 3.46 -14.36 4.37
C VAL A 45 4.98 -14.27 4.42
N ASP A 46 5.64 -15.18 3.72
CA ASP A 46 7.02 -14.93 3.33
C ASP A 46 7.04 -14.08 2.07
N PRO A 47 7.52 -12.83 2.11
CA PRO A 47 7.64 -12.06 0.87
C PRO A 47 8.65 -12.71 -0.11
N ASP A 48 9.62 -13.48 0.40
CA ASP A 48 10.78 -13.94 -0.38
C ASP A 48 10.89 -15.48 -0.52
N GLY A 49 9.92 -16.25 -0.01
CA GLY A 49 9.92 -17.73 -0.07
C GLY A 49 11.04 -18.43 0.73
N ARG A 50 11.68 -17.69 1.62
CA ARG A 50 12.85 -18.07 2.39
C ARG A 50 12.55 -19.17 3.44
N PRO A 51 13.43 -20.18 3.60
CA PRO A 51 13.32 -21.15 4.69
C PRO A 51 13.19 -20.45 6.03
N ARG A 52 12.32 -20.95 6.92
CA ARG A 52 12.00 -20.30 8.22
C ARG A 52 13.23 -19.86 9.03
N ARG A 53 14.33 -20.64 8.97
CA ARG A 53 15.59 -20.37 9.67
C ARG A 53 16.34 -19.13 9.17
N LEU A 54 16.07 -18.67 7.95
CA LEU A 54 16.74 -17.55 7.32
C LEU A 54 15.84 -16.30 7.24
N ARG A 55 14.57 -16.38 7.64
CA ARG A 55 13.65 -15.23 7.64
C ARG A 55 14.13 -14.17 8.63
N GLY A 56 14.19 -12.91 8.17
CA GLY A 56 14.68 -11.79 8.97
C GLY A 56 16.20 -11.70 9.14
N THR A 57 16.98 -12.54 8.43
CA THR A 57 18.44 -12.44 8.37
C THR A 57 18.88 -11.77 7.06
N THR A 58 20.16 -11.40 6.96
CA THR A 58 20.78 -10.92 5.70
C THR A 58 21.49 -12.04 4.93
N GLN A 59 21.28 -13.29 5.33
CA GLN A 59 21.88 -14.46 4.67
C GLN A 59 21.00 -14.91 3.49
N PHE A 60 21.64 -15.28 2.37
CA PHE A 60 21.00 -15.68 1.12
C PHE A 60 21.42 -17.08 0.72
#